data_AF-A0A4Q3UWN4-F1
#
_entry.id   AF-A0A4Q3UWN4-F1
#
_cell.length_a   1.000
_cell.length_b   1.000
_cell.length_c   1.000
_cell.angle_alpha   90.00
_cell.angle_beta   90.00
_cell.angle_gamma   90.00
#
_symmetry.space_group_name_H-M   'P 1'
#
loop_
_entity.id
_entity.type
_entity.pdbx_description
1 polymer ?
#
loop_
_entity_poly.entity_id
_entity_poly.type
_entity_poly.pdbx_seq_one_letter_code
_entity_poly.pdbx_strand_id
1 'polypeptide(L)'
;MALVIPGKTPCLLCGRTIKEGDDIVAFPAFLRAEHRLGMFSDGIFHETCFRASPEGAEAAELFAVYRAIQDGRPQGISLDEYEEWAKTAYEPFRERVRQADHPKTPASGG
;
A
#
# COMPACT_ATOMS: atom_id res chain seq x y z
N MET A 1 6.44 -8.02 -3.80
CA MET A 1 7.65 -7.21 -4.07
C MET A 1 7.43 -6.68 -5.48
N ALA A 2 7.27 -5.36 -5.64
CA ALA A 2 7.08 -4.83 -6.98
C ALA A 2 8.43 -4.78 -7.71
N LEU A 3 8.57 -5.60 -8.76
CA LEU A 3 9.75 -5.61 -9.62
C LEU A 3 9.60 -4.52 -10.69
N VAL A 4 10.50 -3.54 -10.67
CA VAL A 4 10.57 -2.50 -11.70
C VAL A 4 11.51 -2.97 -12.79
N ILE A 5 11.00 -3.15 -14.01
CA ILE A 5 11.80 -3.36 -15.20
C ILE A 5 11.64 -2.13 -16.09
N PRO A 6 12.61 -1.18 -16.07
CA PRO A 6 12.56 0.00 -16.92
C PRO A 6 12.31 -0.38 -18.39
N GLY A 7 11.43 0.35 -19.05
CA GLY A 7 11.01 0.08 -20.42
C GLY A 7 10.00 -1.08 -20.58
N LYS A 8 9.58 -1.75 -19.50
CA LYS A 8 8.56 -2.82 -19.55
C LYS A 8 7.44 -2.66 -18.52
N THR A 9 7.72 -2.13 -17.33
CA THR A 9 6.70 -1.98 -16.29
C THR A 9 5.82 -0.75 -16.55
N PRO A 10 4.48 -0.89 -16.67
CA PRO A 10 3.59 0.25 -16.78
C PRO A 10 3.33 0.90 -15.42
N CYS A 11 3.18 2.22 -15.40
CA CYS A 11 2.54 2.91 -14.28
C CYS A 11 1.06 2.53 -14.23
N LEU A 12 0.59 1.99 -13.09
CA LEU A 12 -0.80 1.53 -12.98
C LEU A 12 -1.85 2.67 -12.97
N LEU A 13 -1.43 3.93 -12.76
CA LEU A 13 -2.33 5.09 -12.80
C LEU A 13 -2.50 5.66 -14.22
N CYS A 14 -1.42 5.80 -14.99
CA CYS A 14 -1.48 6.44 -16.31
C CYS A 14 -1.30 5.47 -17.49
N GLY A 15 -0.96 4.21 -17.24
CA GLY A 15 -0.70 3.19 -18.25
C GLY A 15 0.60 3.34 -19.04
N ARG A 16 1.32 4.45 -18.87
CA ARG A 16 2.61 4.68 -19.56
C ARG A 16 3.72 3.86 -18.91
N THR A 17 4.61 3.33 -19.75
CA THR A 17 5.79 2.58 -19.29
C THR A 17 6.74 3.46 -18.49
N ILE A 18 7.17 2.98 -17.32
CA ILE A 18 8.25 3.56 -16.53
C ILE A 18 9.56 3.42 -17.31
N LYS A 19 10.29 4.52 -17.46
CA LYS A 19 11.60 4.57 -18.13
C LYS A 19 12.73 4.75 -17.12
N GLU A 20 13.95 4.51 -17.57
CA GLU A 20 15.14 4.86 -16.81
C GLU A 20 15.19 6.38 -16.60
N GLY A 21 15.46 6.80 -15.36
CA GLY A 21 15.44 8.21 -14.97
C GLY A 21 14.08 8.76 -14.57
N ASP A 22 12.99 7.99 -14.66
CA ASP A 22 11.71 8.39 -14.08
C ASP A 22 11.75 8.27 -12.55
N ASP A 23 11.26 9.29 -11.84
CA ASP A 23 10.98 9.18 -10.42
C ASP A 23 9.74 8.29 -10.19
N ILE A 24 9.88 7.34 -9.27
CA ILE A 24 8.85 6.33 -9.01
C ILE A 24 8.49 6.19 -7.54
N VAL A 25 7.25 5.78 -7.31
CA VAL A 25 6.75 5.27 -6.04
C VAL A 25 6.37 3.81 -6.27
N ALA A 26 6.85 2.94 -5.39
CA ALA A 26 6.55 1.52 -5.43
C ALA A 26 6.15 1.03 -4.03
N PHE A 27 5.18 0.13 -4.00
CA PHE A 27 4.74 -0.52 -2.77
C PHE A 27 4.95 -2.03 -2.89
N PRO A 28 5.32 -2.73 -1.81
CA PRO A 28 5.20 -4.19 -1.77
C PRO A 28 3.72 -4.59 -1.72
N ALA A 29 3.43 -5.89 -1.74
CA ALA A 29 2.09 -6.36 -1.46
C ALA A 29 1.72 -6.08 0.01
N PHE A 30 0.63 -5.37 0.24
CA PHE A 30 0.11 -5.06 1.59
C PHE A 30 -1.43 -5.05 1.69
N LEU A 31 -2.13 -4.96 0.56
CA LEU A 31 -3.59 -5.10 0.44
C LEU A 31 -3.96 -6.27 -0.49
N ARG A 32 -5.20 -6.73 -0.36
CA ARG A 32 -5.81 -7.69 -1.29
C ARG A 32 -6.18 -7.00 -2.61
N ALA A 33 -6.26 -7.77 -3.68
CA ALA A 33 -6.54 -7.25 -5.02
C ALA A 33 -7.95 -6.63 -5.14
N GLU A 34 -8.92 -7.16 -4.38
CA GLU A 34 -10.32 -6.73 -4.42
C GLU A 34 -10.58 -5.43 -3.65
N HIS A 35 -9.64 -5.00 -2.81
CA HIS A 35 -9.76 -3.76 -2.05
C HIS A 35 -9.78 -2.55 -3.00
N ARG A 36 -10.52 -1.49 -2.67
CA ARG A 36 -10.56 -0.25 -3.49
C ARG A 36 -9.17 0.29 -3.86
N LEU A 37 -8.26 0.25 -2.89
CA LEU A 37 -6.86 0.68 -3.03
C LEU A 37 -5.92 -0.47 -3.46
N GLY A 38 -6.47 -1.62 -3.85
CA GLY A 38 -5.74 -2.83 -4.19
C GLY A 38 -4.72 -2.62 -5.31
N MET A 39 -4.98 -1.71 -6.25
CA MET A 39 -4.02 -1.36 -7.32
C MET A 39 -2.70 -0.77 -6.81
N PHE A 40 -2.71 -0.17 -5.60
CA PHE A 40 -1.50 0.35 -4.96
C PHE A 40 -0.70 -0.75 -4.25
N SER A 41 -1.29 -1.92 -4.01
CA SER A 41 -0.59 -3.08 -3.45
C SER A 41 0.22 -3.78 -4.54
N ASP A 42 1.51 -3.97 -4.28
CA ASP A 42 2.46 -4.52 -5.27
C ASP A 42 2.55 -3.70 -6.57
N GLY A 43 2.19 -2.40 -6.49
CA GLY A 43 2.12 -1.48 -7.63
C GLY A 43 3.33 -0.57 -7.78
N ILE A 44 3.55 -0.10 -9.01
CA ILE A 44 4.58 0.89 -9.36
C ILE A 44 3.93 2.06 -10.11
N PHE A 45 4.35 3.27 -9.75
CA PHE A 45 3.76 4.51 -10.22
C PHE A 45 4.84 5.54 -10.54
N HIS A 46 4.61 6.36 -11.56
CA HIS A 46 5.32 7.64 -11.65
C HIS A 46 5.03 8.47 -10.40
N GLU A 47 6.05 9.11 -9.82
CA GLU A 47 5.88 9.94 -8.62
C GLU A 47 4.84 11.04 -8.86
N THR A 48 4.86 11.66 -10.04
CA THR A 48 3.89 12.71 -10.43
C THR A 48 2.46 12.19 -10.49
N CYS A 49 2.24 11.00 -11.07
CA CYS A 49 0.92 10.37 -11.10
C CYS A 49 0.44 10.02 -9.69
N PHE A 50 1.33 9.49 -8.85
CA PHE A 50 1.01 9.14 -7.48
C PHE A 50 0.60 10.36 -6.66
N ARG A 51 1.38 11.45 -6.71
CA ARG A 51 1.09 12.70 -5.99
C ARG A 51 -0.19 13.39 -6.44
N ALA A 52 -0.62 13.18 -7.68
CA ALA A 52 -1.86 13.72 -8.21
C ALA A 52 -3.10 12.90 -7.85
N SER A 53 -2.95 11.68 -7.31
CA SER A 53 -4.06 10.78 -6.96
C SER A 53 -4.44 10.94 -5.47
N PRO A 54 -5.70 11.33 -5.17
CA PRO A 54 -6.21 11.28 -3.80
C PRO A 54 -6.13 9.89 -3.18
N GLU A 55 -6.42 8.84 -3.96
CA GLU A 55 -6.31 7.45 -3.54
C GLU A 55 -4.86 7.05 -3.25
N GLY A 56 -3.89 7.65 -3.95
CA GLY A 56 -2.47 7.49 -3.69
C GLY A 56 -2.10 7.97 -2.29
N ALA A 57 -2.59 9.14 -1.87
CA ALA A 57 -2.37 9.65 -0.52
C ALA A 57 -2.95 8.69 0.55
N GLU A 58 -4.17 8.20 0.34
CA GLU A 58 -4.81 7.24 1.25
C GLU A 58 -4.04 5.90 1.32
N ALA A 59 -3.54 5.42 0.17
CA ALA A 59 -2.71 4.23 0.12
C ALA A 59 -1.38 4.42 0.87
N ALA A 60 -0.75 5.60 0.78
CA ALA A 60 0.46 5.93 1.54
C ALA A 60 0.20 5.92 3.06
N GLU A 61 -0.93 6.46 3.51
CA GLU A 61 -1.31 6.44 4.92
C GLU A 61 -1.48 5.01 5.44
N LEU A 62 -2.23 4.16 4.71
CA LEU A 62 -2.38 2.75 5.07
C LEU A 62 -1.03 2.03 5.08
N PHE A 63 -0.18 2.31 4.09
CA PHE A 63 1.14 1.69 3.99
C PHE A 63 2.05 2.09 5.14
N ALA A 64 1.99 3.34 5.63
CA ALA A 64 2.77 3.76 6.80
C ALA A 64 2.44 2.93 8.05
N VAL A 65 1.17 2.57 8.23
CA VAL A 65 0.73 1.70 9.33
C VAL A 65 1.27 0.28 9.17
N TYR A 66 1.13 -0.27 7.96
CA TYR A 66 1.68 -1.58 7.63
C TYR A 66 3.19 -1.65 7.86
N ARG A 67 3.91 -0.60 7.44
CA ARG A 67 5.36 -0.51 7.61
C ARG A 67 5.77 -0.43 9.07
N ALA A 68 5.07 0.35 9.89
CA ALA A 68 5.35 0.42 11.33
C ALA A 68 5.21 -0.96 12.02
N ILE A 69 4.24 -1.78 11.58
CA ILE A 69 4.09 -3.16 12.08
C ILE A 69 5.28 -4.02 11.66
N GLN A 70 5.70 -3.94 10.39
CA GLN A 70 6.84 -4.69 9.87
C GLN A 70 8.16 -4.29 10.54
N ASP A 71 8.38 -3.00 10.77
CA ASP A 71 9.57 -2.48 11.45
C ASP A 71 9.60 -2.90 12.94
N GLY A 72 8.43 -3.07 13.55
CA GLY A 72 8.26 -3.58 14.91
C GLY A 72 8.31 -5.11 15.04
N ARG A 73 8.63 -5.84 13.97
CA ARG A 73 8.59 -7.30 13.96
C ARG A 73 9.66 -7.90 14.88
N PRO A 74 9.28 -8.73 15.88
CA PRO A 74 10.24 -9.43 16.74
C PRO A 74 11.13 -10.37 15.91
N GLN A 75 12.40 -10.45 16.30
CA GLN A 75 13.39 -11.32 15.66
C GLN A 75 13.80 -12.43 16.61
N GLY A 76 14.15 -13.60 16.06
CA GLY A 76 14.67 -14.72 16.85
C GLY A 76 13.62 -15.47 17.71
N ILE A 77 12.33 -15.26 17.44
CA ILE A 77 11.23 -16.00 18.07
C ILE A 77 10.81 -17.20 17.20
N SER A 78 10.08 -18.14 17.80
CA SER A 78 9.48 -19.27 17.11
C SER A 78 8.35 -18.83 16.17
N LEU A 79 7.92 -19.75 15.29
CA LEU A 79 6.79 -19.51 14.40
C LEU A 79 5.49 -19.26 15.17
N ASP A 80 5.23 -20.05 16.22
CA ASP A 80 4.01 -19.92 17.02
C ASP A 80 3.93 -18.57 17.73
N GLU A 81 5.04 -18.14 18.35
CA GLU A 81 5.14 -16.80 18.97
C GLU A 81 4.96 -15.68 17.94
N TYR A 82 5.49 -15.88 16.72
CA TYR A 82 5.30 -14.92 15.64
C TYR A 82 3.84 -14.82 15.20
N GLU A 83 3.13 -15.94 15.09
CA GLU A 83 1.71 -15.95 14.73
C GLU A 83 0.84 -15.26 15.79
N GLU A 84 1.13 -15.46 17.07
CA GLU A 84 0.44 -14.77 18.17
C GLU A 84 0.69 -13.26 18.14
N TRP A 85 1.95 -12.85 17.96
CA TRP A 85 2.29 -11.45 17.75
C TRP A 85 1.57 -10.86 16.53
N ALA A 86 1.58 -11.56 15.40
CA ALA A 86 1.00 -11.07 14.15
C ALA A 86 -0.52 -10.87 14.27
N LYS A 87 -1.24 -11.76 14.99
CA LYS A 87 -2.68 -11.62 15.23
C LYS A 87 -3.03 -10.28 15.89
N THR A 88 -2.22 -9.86 16.87
CA THR A 88 -2.46 -8.62 17.63
C THR A 88 -1.91 -7.40 16.90
N ALA A 89 -0.69 -7.47 16.38
CA ALA A 89 -0.01 -6.36 15.72
C ALA A 89 -0.72 -5.89 14.45
N TYR A 90 -1.34 -6.80 13.68
CA TYR A 90 -2.05 -6.44 12.45
C TYR A 90 -3.49 -5.96 12.66
N GLU A 91 -4.07 -6.08 13.86
CA GLU A 91 -5.47 -5.70 14.06
C GLU A 91 -5.75 -4.22 13.78
N PRO A 92 -4.92 -3.25 14.22
CA PRO A 92 -5.11 -1.85 13.87
C PRO A 92 -5.02 -1.58 12.36
N PHE A 93 -4.17 -2.33 11.64
CA PHE A 93 -4.08 -2.23 10.18
C PHE A 93 -5.34 -2.78 9.51
N ARG A 94 -5.82 -3.96 9.93
CA ARG A 94 -7.06 -4.55 9.41
C ARG A 94 -8.26 -3.64 9.60
N GLU A 95 -8.35 -2.98 10.74
CA GLU A 95 -9.42 -2.02 11.00
C GLU A 95 -9.37 -0.82 10.06
N ARG A 96 -8.18 -0.24 9.84
CA ARG A 96 -8.02 0.86 8.88
C ARG A 96 -8.32 0.43 7.44
N VAL A 97 -7.93 -0.79 7.05
CA VAL A 97 -8.29 -1.35 5.74
C VAL A 97 -9.81 -1.45 5.60
N ARG A 98 -10.52 -1.99 6.60
CA ARG A 98 -12.00 -2.04 6.58
C ARG A 98 -12.60 -0.64 6.42
N GLN A 99 -12.13 0.34 7.17
CA GLN A 99 -12.61 1.72 7.09
C GLN A 99 -12.35 2.38 5.73
N ALA A 100 -11.21 2.09 5.11
CA ALA A 100 -10.84 2.64 3.81
C ALA A 100 -11.57 1.97 2.63
N ASP A 101 -12.06 0.74 2.80
CA ASP A 101 -12.80 0.01 1.76
C ASP A 101 -14.27 0.44 1.68
N HIS A 102 -14.81 1.02 2.77
CA HIS A 102 -16.12 1.66 2.73
C HIS A 102 -16.02 3.03 2.03
N PRO A 103 -16.99 3.40 1.16
CA PRO A 103 -17.01 4.74 0.60
C PRO A 103 -17.09 5.76 1.73
N LYS A 104 -16.15 6.71 1.77
CA LYS A 104 -16.26 7.87 2.67
C LYS A 104 -17.64 8.48 2.45
N THR A 105 -18.46 8.57 3.50
CA THR A 105 -19.66 9.40 3.47
C THR A 105 -19.19 10.79 3.02
N PRO A 106 -19.75 11.37 1.95
CA PRO A 106 -19.35 12.70 1.53
C PRO A 106 -19.49 13.61 2.76
N ALA A 107 -18.41 14.32 3.10
CA ALA A 107 -18.44 15.29 4.18
C ALA A 107 -19.63 16.22 3.90
N SER A 108 -20.63 16.19 4.78
CA SER A 108 -21.77 17.09 4.73
C SER A 108 -21.21 18.50 4.74
N GLY A 109 -21.19 19.15 3.57
CA GLY A 109 -20.79 20.55 3.46
C GLY A 109 -21.72 21.39 4.31
N GLY A 110 -21.18 22.05 5.32
CA GLY A 110 -21.83 23.07 6.12
C GLY A 110 -21.27 24.44 5.78
#